data_AF-L0DTK5-F1
#
_entry.id   AF-L0DTK5-F1
#
_cell.length_a   1.000
_cell.length_b   1.000
_cell.length_c   1.000
_cell.angle_alpha   90.00
_cell.angle_beta   90.00
_cell.angle_gamma   90.00
#
_symmetry.space_group_name_H-M   'P 1'
#
loop_
_entity.id
_entity.type
_entity.pdbx_description
1 polymer ?
#
loop_
_entity_poly.entity_id
_entity_poly.type
_entity_poly.pdbx_seq_one_letter_code
_entity_poly.pdbx_strand_id
1 'polypeptide(L)'
;MVWEYAYRNDLIVVTINVGDFIHLAASAELHPGVIVLREAGLNRLEQWERLRDAIAFVQAECAGDLVNRVLEIRGKEAFRLHVLPAE
;
A
#
# COMPACT_ATOMS: atom_id res chain seq x y z
N MET A 1 4.82 -14.71 9.08
CA MET A 1 3.58 -14.11 8.52
C MET A 1 3.90 -13.33 7.23
N VAL A 2 2.92 -12.98 6.39
CA VAL A 2 3.15 -12.24 5.12
C VAL A 2 3.93 -10.94 5.33
N TRP A 3 3.70 -10.24 6.44
CA TRP A 3 4.37 -9.00 6.82
C TRP A 3 5.86 -9.16 7.10
N GLU A 4 6.19 -10.11 7.99
CA GLU A 4 7.57 -10.43 8.33
C GLU A 4 8.35 -10.93 7.11
N TYR A 5 7.67 -11.72 6.25
CA TYR A 5 8.25 -12.14 4.99
C TYR A 5 8.51 -10.95 4.06
N ALA A 6 7.53 -10.07 3.86
CA ALA A 6 7.66 -8.92 2.99
C ALA A 6 8.76 -7.97 3.48
N TYR A 7 8.81 -7.68 4.78
CA TYR A 7 9.84 -6.85 5.40
C TYR A 7 11.24 -7.43 5.23
N ARG A 8 11.43 -8.73 5.47
CA ARG A 8 12.74 -9.39 5.31
C ARG A 8 13.23 -9.51 3.88
N ASN A 9 12.38 -9.28 2.89
CA ASN A 9 12.69 -9.44 1.46
C ASN A 9 12.52 -8.13 0.68
N ASP A 10 12.44 -6.99 1.37
CA ASP A 10 12.28 -5.66 0.74
C ASP A 10 11.07 -5.59 -0.22
N LEU A 11 9.94 -6.20 0.19
CA LEU A 11 8.70 -6.25 -0.59
C LEU A 11 7.62 -5.34 0.00
N ILE A 12 6.77 -4.79 -0.87
CA ILE A 12 5.56 -4.04 -0.49
C ILE A 12 4.35 -4.96 -0.56
N VAL A 13 3.46 -4.88 0.44
CA VAL A 13 2.21 -5.65 0.44
C VAL A 13 1.13 -4.93 -0.35
N VAL A 14 0.48 -5.61 -1.30
CA VAL A 14 -0.67 -5.06 -2.05
C VAL A 14 -1.94 -5.80 -1.64
N THR A 15 -3.02 -5.06 -1.32
CA THR A 15 -4.28 -5.65 -0.85
C THR A 15 -5.52 -4.86 -1.26
N ILE A 16 -6.66 -5.54 -1.37
CA ILE A 16 -8.00 -4.94 -1.51
C ILE A 16 -8.75 -4.87 -0.16
N ASN A 17 -8.25 -5.54 0.88
CA ASN A 17 -8.85 -5.52 2.21
C ASN A 17 -8.23 -4.37 3.02
N VAL A 18 -8.98 -3.27 3.15
CA VAL A 18 -8.45 -1.99 3.65
C VAL A 18 -8.53 -1.87 5.17
N GLY A 19 -9.68 -2.30 5.74
CA GLY A 19 -9.98 -2.08 7.15
C GLY A 19 -9.02 -2.84 8.06
N ASP A 20 -8.93 -4.15 7.86
CA ASP A 20 -8.08 -5.02 8.69
C ASP A 20 -6.60 -4.66 8.55
N PHE A 21 -6.17 -4.23 7.36
CA PHE A 21 -4.76 -4.00 7.07
C PHE A 21 -4.21 -2.68 7.62
N ILE A 22 -5.01 -1.61 7.64
CA ILE A 22 -4.59 -0.35 8.28
C ILE A 22 -4.44 -0.57 9.79
N HIS A 23 -5.38 -1.28 10.42
CA HIS A 23 -5.30 -1.61 11.85
C HIS A 23 -4.08 -2.47 12.18
N LEU A 24 -3.77 -3.47 11.36
CA LEU A 24 -2.57 -4.29 11.54
C LEU A 24 -1.28 -3.49 11.35
N ALA A 25 -1.20 -2.66 10.31
CA ALA A 25 -0.03 -1.80 10.07
C ALA A 25 0.19 -0.81 11.22
N ALA A 26 -0.88 -0.19 11.74
CA ALA A 26 -0.81 0.72 12.87
C ALA A 26 -0.40 0.04 14.19
N SER A 27 -0.60 -1.27 14.33
CA SER A 27 -0.22 -2.04 15.52
C SER A 27 1.25 -2.48 15.53
N ALA A 28 1.95 -2.34 14.41
CA ALA A 28 3.35 -2.70 14.28
C ALA A 28 4.24 -1.45 14.36
N GLU A 29 5.29 -1.49 15.17
CA GLU A 29 6.31 -0.43 15.22
C GLU A 29 7.03 -0.27 13.86
N LEU A 30 7.15 -1.38 13.12
CA LEU A 30 7.76 -1.43 11.81
C LEU A 30 6.96 -2.34 10.87
N HIS A 31 6.56 -1.81 9.71
CA HIS A 31 5.89 -2.56 8.67
C HIS A 31 6.49 -2.26 7.26
N PRO A 32 6.49 -3.24 6.35
CA PRO A 32 7.12 -3.18 5.02
C PRO A 32 6.50 -2.20 4.01
N GLY A 33 5.51 -1.43 4.44
CA GLY A 33 4.68 -0.65 3.53
C GLY A 33 3.54 -1.42 2.88
N VAL A 34 2.51 -0.68 2.51
CA VAL A 34 1.27 -1.24 1.96
C VAL A 34 0.73 -0.38 0.84
N ILE A 35 0.27 -1.01 -0.24
CA ILE A 35 -0.61 -0.39 -1.22
C ILE A 35 -2.00 -1.02 -1.06
N VAL A 36 -3.00 -0.17 -0.89
CA VAL A 36 -4.37 -0.61 -0.62
C VAL A 36 -5.31 -0.06 -1.69
N LEU A 37 -6.00 -0.95 -2.38
CA LEU A 37 -6.99 -0.59 -3.39
C LEU A 37 -8.38 -0.52 -2.75
N ARG A 38 -8.97 0.68 -2.75
CA ARG A 38 -10.29 0.92 -2.12
C ARG A 38 -11.47 0.87 -3.06
N GLU A 39 -11.22 0.86 -4.35
CA GLU A 39 -12.27 0.84 -5.35
C GLU A 39 -12.79 -0.58 -5.55
N ALA A 40 -14.08 -0.77 -5.33
CA ALA A 40 -14.76 -2.04 -5.53
C ALA A 40 -15.19 -2.21 -6.99
N GLY A 41 -15.39 -3.45 -7.41
CA GLY A 41 -15.92 -3.77 -8.75
C GLY A 41 -14.91 -3.69 -9.90
N LEU A 42 -13.64 -3.42 -9.61
CA LEU A 42 -12.59 -3.41 -10.62
C LEU A 42 -12.31 -4.82 -11.15
N ASN A 43 -12.28 -4.95 -12.46
CA ASN A 43 -11.80 -6.14 -13.12
C ASN A 43 -10.26 -6.24 -13.04
N ARG A 44 -9.69 -7.38 -13.44
CA ARG A 44 -8.25 -7.64 -13.35
C ARG A 44 -7.39 -6.60 -14.07
N LEU A 45 -7.82 -6.14 -15.26
CA LEU A 45 -7.06 -5.15 -16.04
C LEU A 45 -7.08 -3.80 -15.35
N GLU A 46 -8.25 -3.38 -14.85
CA GLU A 46 -8.38 -2.12 -14.14
C GLU A 46 -7.58 -2.12 -12.84
N GLN A 47 -7.62 -3.21 -12.07
CA GLN A 47 -6.77 -3.36 -10.88
C GLN A 47 -5.28 -3.24 -11.22
N TRP A 48 -4.84 -3.85 -12.33
CA TRP A 48 -3.46 -3.76 -12.79
C TRP A 48 -3.08 -2.35 -13.22
N GLU A 49 -3.95 -1.64 -13.93
CA GLU A 49 -3.75 -0.23 -14.29
C GLU A 49 -3.56 0.64 -13.04
N ARG A 50 -4.42 0.46 -12.03
CA ARG A 50 -4.31 1.19 -10.76
C ARG A 50 -3.01 0.89 -10.03
N LEU A 51 -2.60 -0.37 -10.01
CA LEU A 51 -1.36 -0.78 -9.38
C LEU A 51 -0.14 -0.19 -10.11
N ARG A 52 -0.15 -0.18 -11.44
CA ARG A 52 0.94 0.42 -12.23
C ARG A 52 1.08 1.91 -11.94
N ASP A 53 -0.04 2.63 -11.90
CA ASP A 53 -0.03 4.06 -11.63
C ASP A 53 0.45 4.34 -10.18
N ALA A 54 0.05 3.50 -9.23
CA ALA A 54 0.52 3.57 -7.85
C ALA A 54 2.03 3.28 -7.73
N ILE A 55 2.56 2.29 -8.45
CA ILE A 55 4.02 2.01 -8.48
C ILE A 55 4.78 3.22 -9.02
N ALA A 56 4.29 3.85 -10.10
CA ALA A 56 4.91 5.06 -10.64
C ALA A 56 4.91 6.21 -9.63
N PHE A 57 3.79 6.40 -8.91
CA PHE A 57 3.71 7.37 -7.82
C PHE A 57 4.72 7.07 -6.71
N VAL A 58 4.84 5.82 -6.25
CA VAL A 58 5.79 5.43 -5.19
C VAL A 58 7.23 5.67 -5.61
N GLN A 59 7.57 5.39 -6.87
CA GLN A 59 8.91 5.67 -7.39
C GLN A 59 9.21 7.17 -7.41
N ALA A 60 8.27 7.99 -7.86
CA ALA A 60 8.46 9.44 -7.99
C ALA A 60 8.45 10.17 -6.64
N GLU A 61 7.45 9.90 -5.80
CA GLU A 61 7.14 10.69 -4.61
C GLU A 61 7.71 10.10 -3.32
N CYS A 62 8.00 8.80 -3.32
CA CYS A 62 8.49 8.08 -2.13
C CYS A 62 9.88 7.47 -2.34
N ALA A 63 10.56 7.77 -3.46
CA ALA A 63 11.84 7.18 -3.84
C ALA A 63 11.85 5.63 -3.83
N GLY A 64 10.69 5.01 -4.09
CA GLY A 64 10.53 3.56 -4.04
C GLY A 64 10.28 2.96 -2.65
N ASP A 65 10.23 3.78 -1.59
CA ASP A 65 10.16 3.31 -0.21
C ASP A 65 8.82 3.63 0.48
N LEU A 66 8.13 2.57 0.93
CA LEU A 66 6.90 2.63 1.70
C LEU A 66 7.04 2.08 3.12
N VAL A 67 8.23 1.83 3.64
CA VAL A 67 8.40 1.42 5.05
C VAL A 67 7.63 2.40 5.95
N ASN A 68 6.78 1.85 6.84
CA ASN A 68 5.90 2.61 7.73
C ASN A 68 4.93 3.57 7.01
N ARG A 69 4.58 3.26 5.75
CA ARG A 69 3.63 4.04 4.96
C ARG A 69 2.57 3.16 4.31
N VAL A 70 1.38 3.72 4.17
CA VAL A 70 0.27 3.10 3.45
C VAL A 70 -0.18 4.02 2.32
N LEU A 71 -0.13 3.52 1.10
CA LEU A 71 -0.68 4.19 -0.08
C LEU A 71 -2.10 3.68 -0.35
N GLU A 72 -3.09 4.53 -0.12
CA GLU A 72 -4.49 4.26 -0.42
C GLU A 72 -4.83 4.72 -1.85
N ILE A 73 -5.25 3.79 -2.70
CA ILE A 73 -5.75 4.06 -4.06
C ILE A 73 -7.27 4.17 -4.01
N ARG A 74 -7.80 5.38 -4.21
CA ARG A 74 -9.25 5.67 -4.15
C ARG A 74 -9.92 5.73 -5.52
N GLY A 75 -9.13 5.80 -6.58
CA GLY A 75 -9.57 6.19 -7.91
C GLY A 75 -8.36 6.27 -8.84
N LYS A 76 -8.61 6.55 -10.12
CA LYS A 76 -7.53 6.78 -11.08
C LYS A 76 -6.77 8.03 -10.64
N GLU A 77 -5.46 7.90 -10.42
CA GLU A 77 -4.58 8.98 -9.93
C GLU A 77 -4.98 9.58 -8.57
N ALA A 78 -5.98 9.01 -7.89
CA ALA A 78 -6.45 9.47 -6.59
C ALA A 78 -5.76 8.69 -5.48
N PHE A 79 -4.55 9.13 -5.13
CA PHE A 79 -3.71 8.51 -4.12
C PHE A 79 -3.72 9.29 -2.81
N ARG A 80 -3.70 8.57 -1.69
CA ARG A 80 -3.50 9.16 -0.37
C ARG A 80 -2.44 8.37 0.38
N LEU A 81 -1.36 9.04 0.75
CA LEU A 81 -0.29 8.48 1.56
C LEU A 81 -0.60 8.70 3.04
N HIS A 82 -0.44 7.66 3.84
CA HIS A 82 -0.53 7.68 5.29
C HIS A 82 0.80 7.22 5.88
N VAL A 83 1.22 7.81 7.00
CA VAL A 83 2.36 7.34 7.79
C VAL A 83 1.80 6.60 9.00
N LEU A 84 2.28 5.38 9.25
CA LEU A 84 1.83 4.51 10.34
C LEU A 84 3.02 3.82 11.01
N PRO A 85 3.03 3.66 12.35
CA PRO A 85 2.07 4.25 13.28
C PRO A 85 2.19 5.79 13.27
N ALA A 86 1.06 6.48 13.46
CA ALA A 86 1.09 7.93 13.62
C ALA A 86 1.69 8.27 15.00
N GLU A 87 2.49 9.34 15.07
CA GLU A 87 3.02 9.87 16.33
C GLU A 87 1.93 10.18 17.37
#